data_AF-A0A8S2Y856-F1
#
_entry.id   AF-A0A8S2Y856-F1
#
_cell.length_a   1.000
_cell.length_b   1.000
_cell.length_c   1.000
_cell.angle_alpha   90.00
_cell.angle_beta   90.00
_cell.angle_gamma   90.00
#
_symmetry.space_group_name_H-M   'P 1'
#
loop_
_entity.id
_entity.type
_entity.pdbx_description
1 polymer ?
#
loop_
_entity_poly.entity_id
_entity_poly.type
_entity_poly.pdbx_seq_one_letter_code
_entity_poly.pdbx_strand_id
1 'polypeptide(L)'
;MGLGQSERLFQMLEFKQEYKHNQTEIVVNNARTHTTKSYSLQEFGKNIGTRCPVEQIEYVDENGVPKVIDCCFKGGENKGKSKGLVELCKDLGVQLLAQIELDEIRDMLSRHRAFQNATKLEMLGIKYKIKIIYYPSVIANYQCFDKMIKLISESRINFVE
;
A
#
# COMPACT_ATOMS: atom_id res chain seq x y z
N MET A 1 3.72 7.92 -16.55
CA MET A 1 4.79 6.95 -16.24
C MET A 1 4.21 5.61 -15.78
N GLY A 2 4.70 4.49 -16.33
CA GLY A 2 4.29 3.15 -15.88
C GLY A 2 4.97 2.75 -14.56
N LEU A 3 4.36 1.87 -13.77
CA LEU A 3 4.82 1.56 -12.40
C LEU A 3 6.27 1.05 -12.32
N GLY A 4 6.71 0.25 -13.30
CA GLY A 4 8.10 -0.23 -13.38
C GLY A 4 9.11 0.87 -13.72
N GLN A 5 8.69 1.93 -14.42
CA GLN A 5 9.55 3.10 -14.66
C GLN A 5 9.73 3.90 -13.37
N SER A 6 8.66 4.04 -12.56
CA SER A 6 8.73 4.68 -11.25
C SER A 6 9.66 3.92 -10.29
N GLU A 7 9.56 2.58 -10.22
CA GLU A 7 10.49 1.79 -9.40
C GLU A 7 11.95 1.98 -9.83
N ARG A 8 12.23 1.93 -11.14
CA ARG A 8 13.58 2.13 -11.67
C ARG A 8 14.12 3.52 -11.35
N LEU A 9 13.29 4.55 -11.46
CA LEU A 9 13.64 5.91 -11.06
C LEU A 9 13.99 5.97 -9.57
N PHE A 10 13.17 5.37 -8.71
CA PHE A 10 13.36 5.44 -7.25
C PHE A 10 14.67 4.74 -6.85
N GLN A 11 14.96 3.58 -7.46
CA GLN A 11 16.25 2.89 -7.32
C GLN A 11 17.42 3.80 -7.72
N MET A 12 17.33 4.48 -8.87
CA MET A 12 18.41 5.36 -9.33
C MET A 12 18.65 6.54 -8.38
N LEU A 13 17.61 7.07 -7.75
CA LEU A 13 17.72 8.19 -6.81
C LEU A 13 18.53 7.82 -5.56
N GLU A 14 18.44 6.58 -5.07
CA GLU A 14 19.28 6.10 -3.95
C GLU A 14 20.78 6.14 -4.25
N PHE A 15 21.18 5.93 -5.50
CA PHE A 15 22.59 5.86 -5.89
C PHE A 15 23.22 7.20 -6.23
N LYS A 16 22.43 8.26 -6.43
CA LYS A 16 22.96 9.58 -6.78
C LYS A 16 23.40 10.33 -5.52
N GLN A 17 24.72 10.52 -5.37
CA GLN A 17 25.32 11.20 -4.22
C GLN A 17 24.73 12.59 -3.96
N GLU A 18 24.34 13.31 -5.01
CA GLU A 18 23.69 14.63 -4.95
C GLU A 18 22.38 14.64 -4.14
N TYR A 19 21.73 13.48 -3.95
CA TYR A 19 20.43 13.35 -3.29
C TYR A 19 20.48 12.58 -1.97
N LYS A 20 21.65 12.06 -1.57
CA LYS A 20 21.82 11.15 -0.41
C LYS A 20 21.38 11.75 0.94
N HIS A 21 21.26 13.07 1.02
CA HIS A 21 20.82 13.80 2.21
C HIS A 21 19.55 14.63 1.99
N ASN A 22 18.92 14.52 0.82
CA ASN A 22 17.74 15.31 0.49
C ASN A 22 16.48 14.47 0.74
N GLN A 23 15.46 15.12 1.33
CA GLN A 23 14.12 14.55 1.32
C GLN A 23 13.58 14.63 -0.12
N THR A 24 13.39 13.46 -0.73
CA THR A 24 12.85 13.39 -2.09
C THR A 24 11.33 13.32 -2.01
N GLU A 25 10.67 14.28 -2.65
CA GLU A 25 9.22 14.30 -2.80
C GLU A 25 8.87 14.11 -4.28
N ILE A 26 7.87 13.28 -4.56
CA ILE A 26 7.36 13.03 -5.92
C ILE A 26 5.89 13.39 -5.94
N VAL A 27 5.55 14.32 -6.84
CA VAL A 27 4.19 14.78 -7.03
C VAL A 27 3.56 13.99 -8.17
N VAL A 28 2.47 13.29 -7.89
CA VAL A 28 1.79 12.44 -8.87
C VAL A 28 0.36 12.92 -9.05
N ASN A 29 -0.04 13.06 -10.32
CA ASN A 29 -1.43 13.32 -10.66
C ASN A 29 -2.25 12.15 -10.17
N ASN A 30 -3.33 12.40 -9.44
CA ASN A 30 -4.26 11.40 -8.94
C ASN A 30 -5.01 10.72 -10.10
N ALA A 31 -4.29 9.97 -10.91
CA ALA A 31 -4.84 8.99 -11.82
C ALA A 31 -5.11 7.74 -10.99
N ARG A 32 -6.38 7.34 -10.95
CA ARG A 32 -6.94 6.11 -10.34
C ARG A 32 -6.24 4.79 -10.75
N THR A 33 -5.09 4.83 -11.41
CA THR A 33 -4.55 3.75 -12.25
C THR A 33 -3.69 2.71 -11.53
N HIS A 34 -3.48 2.80 -10.21
CA HIS A 34 -2.58 1.86 -9.50
C HIS A 34 -3.08 1.35 -8.14
N THR A 35 -4.39 1.34 -7.90
CA THR A 35 -4.96 0.57 -6.76
C THR A 35 -4.68 -0.90 -6.98
N THR A 36 -3.89 -1.49 -6.07
CA THR A 36 -3.32 -2.84 -6.23
C THR A 36 -4.24 -3.93 -5.70
N LYS A 37 -5.26 -3.58 -4.92
CA LYS A 37 -6.16 -4.56 -4.33
C LYS A 37 -7.41 -4.69 -5.19
N SER A 38 -7.52 -5.82 -5.87
CA SER A 38 -8.69 -6.22 -6.68
C SER A 38 -9.78 -6.90 -5.84
N TYR A 39 -9.64 -6.92 -4.51
CA TYR A 39 -10.47 -7.71 -3.62
C TYR A 39 -11.09 -6.85 -2.52
N SER A 40 -12.26 -7.28 -2.05
CA SER A 40 -12.99 -6.65 -0.94
C SER A 40 -12.90 -7.50 0.33
N LEU A 41 -12.80 -6.86 1.50
CA LEU A 41 -12.93 -7.55 2.80
C LEU A 41 -14.26 -8.30 2.95
N GLN A 42 -15.30 -7.89 2.21
CA GLN A 42 -16.60 -8.58 2.20
C GLN A 42 -16.55 -9.95 1.51
N GLU A 43 -15.57 -10.19 0.66
CA GLU A 43 -15.41 -11.46 -0.07
C GLU A 43 -14.74 -12.55 0.77
N PHE A 44 -14.12 -12.16 1.89
CA PHE A 44 -13.52 -13.10 2.83
C PHE A 44 -14.58 -13.70 3.76
N GLY A 45 -14.49 -15.01 3.98
CA GLY A 45 -15.22 -15.71 5.02
C GLY A 45 -14.48 -15.72 6.36
N LYS A 46 -15.22 -16.05 7.43
CA LYS A 46 -14.73 -16.01 8.82
C LYS A 46 -13.69 -17.09 9.13
N ASN A 47 -13.98 -18.32 8.72
CA ASN A 47 -13.31 -19.53 9.20
C ASN A 47 -12.41 -20.18 8.13
N ILE A 48 -11.61 -21.14 8.55
CA ILE A 48 -10.76 -21.95 7.66
C ILE A 48 -11.60 -22.64 6.59
N GLY A 49 -11.10 -22.65 5.35
CA GLY A 49 -11.75 -23.28 4.19
C GLY A 49 -12.93 -22.50 3.62
N THR A 50 -13.18 -21.28 4.08
CA THR A 50 -14.23 -20.41 3.54
C THR A 50 -13.73 -19.53 2.40
N ARG A 51 -14.59 -18.65 1.85
CA ARG A 51 -14.24 -17.82 0.69
C ARG A 51 -13.00 -16.95 0.97
N CYS A 52 -12.11 -16.89 0.00
CA CYS A 52 -10.94 -16.04 0.01
C CYS A 52 -10.63 -15.62 -1.43
N PRO A 53 -10.70 -14.31 -1.77
CA PRO A 53 -10.57 -13.86 -3.16
C PRO A 53 -9.12 -13.83 -3.68
N VAL A 54 -8.13 -13.99 -2.79
CA VAL A 54 -6.71 -13.91 -3.13
C VAL A 54 -5.90 -14.99 -2.46
N GLU A 55 -4.76 -15.32 -3.05
CA GLU A 55 -3.79 -16.26 -2.49
C GLU A 55 -2.84 -15.59 -1.51
N GLN A 56 -2.48 -14.33 -1.75
CA GLN A 56 -1.53 -13.57 -0.95
C GLN A 56 -1.95 -12.10 -0.80
N ILE A 57 -1.60 -11.52 0.35
CA ILE A 57 -1.77 -10.11 0.66
C ILE A 57 -0.39 -9.50 0.84
N GLU A 58 -0.01 -8.62 -0.07
CA GLU A 58 1.20 -7.81 0.03
C GLU A 58 0.87 -6.45 0.65
N TYR A 59 1.69 -6.02 1.59
CA TYR A 59 1.58 -4.70 2.21
C TYR A 59 2.91 -4.23 2.77
N VAL A 60 2.94 -2.99 3.23
CA VAL A 60 4.09 -2.41 3.94
C VAL A 60 3.66 -2.15 5.38
N ASP A 61 4.47 -2.60 6.34
CA ASP A 61 4.20 -2.41 7.76
C ASP A 61 4.52 -0.97 8.22
N GLU A 62 4.31 -0.70 9.51
CA GLU A 62 4.53 0.62 10.12
C GLU A 62 6.00 1.08 10.05
N ASN A 63 6.95 0.14 9.90
CA ASN A 63 8.38 0.42 9.81
C ASN A 63 8.85 0.58 8.35
N GLY A 64 7.93 0.50 7.39
CA GLY A 64 8.26 0.56 5.98
C GLY A 64 8.80 -0.74 5.41
N VAL A 65 8.65 -1.86 6.12
CA VAL A 65 9.13 -3.17 5.67
C VAL A 65 8.05 -3.85 4.83
N PRO A 66 8.38 -4.34 3.62
CA PRO A 66 7.46 -5.14 2.82
C PRO A 66 7.12 -6.47 3.54
N LYS A 67 5.84 -6.80 3.58
CA LYS A 67 5.29 -8.01 4.19
C LYS A 67 4.37 -8.71 3.19
N VAL A 68 4.36 -10.03 3.26
CA VAL A 68 3.48 -10.88 2.47
C VAL A 68 2.79 -11.86 3.42
N ILE A 69 1.46 -11.98 3.31
CA ILE A 69 0.66 -12.92 4.07
C ILE A 69 0.04 -13.91 3.11
N ASP A 70 0.31 -15.19 3.32
CA ASP A 70 -0.37 -16.25 2.59
C ASP A 70 -1.79 -16.41 3.14
N CYS A 71 -2.78 -16.35 2.25
CA CYS A 71 -4.18 -16.55 2.57
C CYS A 71 -4.61 -18.01 2.58
N CYS A 72 -3.70 -18.92 2.21
CA CYS A 72 -3.90 -20.37 2.25
C CYS A 72 -2.84 -21.03 3.14
N PHE A 73 -3.19 -22.16 3.76
CA PHE A 73 -2.22 -22.94 4.52
C PHE A 73 -1.24 -23.66 3.58
N LYS A 74 0.06 -23.41 3.75
CA LYS A 74 1.13 -24.08 2.99
C LYS A 74 1.39 -25.53 3.46
N GLY A 75 1.03 -25.86 4.69
CA GLY A 75 1.26 -27.19 5.30
C GLY A 75 0.28 -27.50 6.44
N GLY A 76 0.47 -28.66 7.07
CA GLY A 76 -0.37 -29.15 8.17
C GLY A 76 -1.70 -29.75 7.72
N GLU A 77 -2.59 -30.02 8.68
CA GLU A 77 -3.91 -30.65 8.46
C GLU A 77 -4.83 -29.83 7.54
N ASN A 78 -4.61 -28.51 7.47
CA ASN A 78 -5.41 -27.60 6.64
C ASN A 78 -4.73 -27.22 5.32
N LYS A 79 -3.65 -27.92 4.91
CA LYS A 79 -2.91 -27.62 3.67
C LYS A 79 -3.84 -27.42 2.47
N GLY A 80 -3.65 -26.31 1.75
CA GLY A 80 -4.43 -25.93 0.57
C GLY A 80 -5.78 -25.29 0.86
N LYS A 81 -6.25 -25.29 2.13
CA LYS A 81 -7.45 -24.54 2.52
C LYS A 81 -7.11 -23.07 2.74
N SER A 82 -8.10 -22.21 2.52
CA SER A 82 -8.02 -20.80 2.89
C SER A 82 -8.00 -20.63 4.41
N LYS A 83 -7.34 -19.59 4.88
CA LYS A 83 -7.21 -19.26 6.32
C LYS A 83 -8.48 -18.63 6.91
N GLY A 84 -9.23 -17.89 6.12
CA GLY A 84 -10.34 -17.06 6.62
C GLY A 84 -9.85 -15.89 7.50
N LEU A 85 -10.75 -14.96 7.85
CA LEU A 85 -10.34 -13.73 8.55
C LEU A 85 -9.83 -13.98 9.98
N VAL A 86 -10.35 -14.98 10.69
CA VAL A 86 -9.91 -15.28 12.07
C VAL A 86 -8.44 -15.69 12.10
N GLU A 87 -8.02 -16.54 11.17
CA GLU A 87 -6.63 -17.00 11.13
C GLU A 87 -5.70 -15.91 10.58
N LEU A 88 -6.16 -15.12 9.61
CA LEU A 88 -5.41 -13.93 9.14
C LEU A 88 -5.19 -12.90 10.26
N CYS A 89 -6.13 -12.73 11.19
CA CYS A 89 -5.91 -11.87 12.36
C CYS A 89 -4.78 -12.38 13.24
N LYS A 90 -4.65 -13.70 13.43
CA LYS A 90 -3.54 -14.29 14.20
C LYS A 90 -2.20 -14.07 13.52
N ASP A 91 -2.13 -14.27 12.20
CA ASP A 91 -0.93 -13.99 11.40
C ASP A 91 -0.51 -12.51 11.50
N LEU A 92 -1.49 -11.62 11.67
CA LEU A 92 -1.29 -10.18 11.85
C LEU A 92 -1.05 -9.76 13.30
N GLY A 93 -1.08 -10.69 14.26
CA GLY A 93 -0.95 -10.37 15.69
C GLY A 93 -2.14 -9.59 16.28
N VAL A 94 -3.30 -9.58 15.59
CA VAL A 94 -4.52 -8.94 16.05
C VAL A 94 -5.24 -9.86 17.03
N GLN A 95 -5.44 -9.39 18.26
CA GLN A 95 -6.17 -10.14 19.29
C GLN A 95 -7.68 -10.11 19.01
N LEU A 96 -8.31 -11.27 18.99
CA LEU A 96 -9.75 -11.44 18.79
C LEU A 96 -10.44 -11.91 20.07
N LEU A 97 -11.65 -11.41 20.29
CA LEU A 97 -12.54 -11.92 21.35
C LEU A 97 -13.17 -13.25 20.93
N ALA A 98 -13.44 -14.13 21.90
CA ALA A 98 -13.91 -15.50 21.65
C ALA A 98 -15.26 -15.61 20.90
N GLN A 99 -16.03 -14.51 20.81
CA GLN A 99 -17.35 -14.45 20.17
C GLN A 99 -17.48 -13.30 19.16
N ILE A 100 -16.37 -12.80 18.63
CA ILE A 100 -16.38 -11.67 17.71
C ILE A 100 -17.18 -11.97 16.43
N GLU A 101 -18.01 -11.03 15.98
CA GLU A 101 -18.79 -11.18 14.75
C GLU A 101 -17.97 -10.94 13.48
N LEU A 102 -18.43 -11.48 12.34
CA LEU A 102 -17.69 -11.34 11.08
C LEU A 102 -17.50 -9.87 10.67
N ASP A 103 -18.52 -9.05 10.87
CA ASP A 103 -18.47 -7.64 10.50
C ASP A 103 -17.56 -6.82 11.44
N GLU A 104 -17.44 -7.22 12.71
CA GLU A 104 -16.47 -6.62 13.64
C GLU A 104 -15.03 -6.95 13.23
N ILE A 105 -14.75 -8.20 12.81
CA ILE A 105 -13.43 -8.56 12.28
C ILE A 105 -13.12 -7.73 11.03
N ARG A 106 -14.09 -7.54 10.14
CA ARG A 106 -13.92 -6.74 8.92
C ARG A 106 -13.65 -5.28 9.24
N ASP A 107 -14.37 -4.67 10.18
CA ASP A 107 -14.13 -3.30 10.63
C ASP A 107 -12.73 -3.14 11.22
N MET A 108 -12.31 -4.06 12.10
CA MET A 108 -10.95 -4.07 12.65
C MET A 108 -9.89 -4.17 11.56
N LEU A 109 -10.02 -5.15 10.65
CA LEU A 109 -9.06 -5.38 9.58
C LEU A 109 -9.05 -4.25 8.55
N SER A 110 -10.17 -3.55 8.32
CA SER A 110 -10.23 -2.41 7.38
C SER A 110 -9.27 -1.29 7.75
N ARG A 111 -8.93 -1.18 9.05
CA ARG A 111 -7.98 -0.21 9.58
C ARG A 111 -6.53 -0.71 9.54
N HIS A 112 -6.32 -2.01 9.32
CA HIS A 112 -5.00 -2.61 9.25
C HIS A 112 -4.35 -2.35 7.87
N ARG A 113 -3.04 -2.03 7.85
CA ARG A 113 -2.28 -1.76 6.60
C ARG A 113 -2.41 -2.86 5.55
N ALA A 114 -2.47 -4.11 6.01
CA ALA A 114 -2.69 -5.28 5.14
C ALA A 114 -3.99 -5.23 4.33
N PHE A 115 -5.01 -4.50 4.75
CA PHE A 115 -6.29 -4.37 4.02
C PHE A 115 -6.63 -2.94 3.59
N GLN A 116 -5.87 -1.93 4.05
CA GLN A 116 -5.98 -0.59 3.51
C GLN A 116 -5.57 -0.54 2.02
N ASN A 117 -6.21 0.31 1.25
CA ASN A 117 -5.84 0.59 -0.13
C ASN A 117 -4.51 1.36 -0.16
N ALA A 118 -3.39 0.63 -0.20
CA ALA A 118 -2.12 1.21 -0.62
C ALA A 118 -1.97 0.98 -2.12
N THR A 119 -1.70 2.04 -2.85
CA THR A 119 -1.24 1.94 -4.23
C THR A 119 0.16 1.32 -4.25
N LYS A 120 0.48 0.57 -5.30
CA LYS A 120 1.86 0.08 -5.51
C LYS A 120 2.88 1.22 -5.48
N LEU A 121 2.46 2.41 -5.91
CA LEU A 121 3.29 3.60 -5.89
C LEU A 121 3.60 4.04 -4.45
N GLU A 122 2.62 4.09 -3.55
CA GLU A 122 2.86 4.36 -2.11
C GLU A 122 3.79 3.32 -1.50
N MET A 123 3.64 2.04 -1.85
CA MET A 123 4.56 1.00 -1.37
C MET A 123 6.00 1.27 -1.81
N LEU A 124 6.20 1.68 -3.07
CA LEU A 124 7.51 2.09 -3.58
C LEU A 124 8.03 3.34 -2.86
N GLY A 125 7.16 4.34 -2.63
CA GLY A 125 7.51 5.54 -1.88
C GLY A 125 8.07 5.20 -0.51
N ILE A 126 7.38 4.33 0.24
CA ILE A 126 7.85 3.90 1.56
C ILE A 126 9.18 3.13 1.47
N LYS A 127 9.28 2.17 0.54
CA LYS A 127 10.49 1.35 0.32
C LYS A 127 11.74 2.20 0.09
N TYR A 128 11.62 3.26 -0.71
CA TYR A 128 12.73 4.13 -1.10
C TYR A 128 12.80 5.43 -0.27
N LYS A 129 12.01 5.55 0.81
CA LYS A 129 11.89 6.76 1.65
C LYS A 129 11.57 8.03 0.86
N ILE A 130 10.75 7.88 -0.19
CA ILE A 130 10.26 8.94 -1.05
C ILE A 130 8.84 9.30 -0.62
N LYS A 131 8.60 10.59 -0.37
CA LYS A 131 7.28 11.09 -0.02
C LYS A 131 6.46 11.30 -1.30
N ILE A 132 5.30 10.66 -1.37
CA ILE A 132 4.41 10.76 -2.52
C ILE A 132 3.30 11.74 -2.21
N ILE A 133 3.16 12.74 -3.06
CA ILE A 133 2.14 13.79 -2.93
C ILE A 133 1.17 13.63 -4.08
N TYR A 134 -0.07 13.23 -3.76
CA TYR A 134 -1.14 13.16 -4.74
C TYR A 134 -1.77 14.54 -4.93
N TYR A 135 -1.86 15.01 -6.17
CA TYR A 135 -2.63 16.20 -6.49
C TYR A 135 -3.93 15.83 -7.22
N PRO A 136 -5.09 16.40 -6.84
CA PRO A 136 -6.35 16.14 -7.51
C PRO A 136 -6.33 16.72 -8.94
N SER A 137 -6.66 15.88 -9.93
CA SER A 137 -6.67 16.26 -11.35
C SER A 137 -7.68 17.37 -11.70
N VAL A 138 -8.59 17.73 -10.78
CA VAL A 138 -9.77 18.54 -11.07
C VAL A 138 -9.55 20.05 -10.86
N ILE A 139 -8.38 20.50 -10.38
CA ILE A 139 -8.09 21.94 -10.27
C ILE A 139 -6.86 22.28 -11.11
N ALA A 140 -7.05 22.25 -12.42
CA ALA A 140 -6.20 22.95 -13.38
C ALA A 140 -6.48 24.46 -13.38
N ASN A 141 -6.55 25.09 -12.19
CA ASN A 141 -6.49 26.54 -12.07
C ASN A 141 -5.04 26.90 -11.73
N TYR A 142 -4.45 27.76 -12.58
CA TYR A 142 -3.07 28.23 -12.55
C TYR A 142 -2.52 28.59 -11.15
N GLN A 143 -3.37 28.98 -10.20
CA GLN A 143 -2.98 29.28 -8.81
C GLN A 143 -2.40 28.10 -8.02
N CYS A 144 -2.85 26.87 -8.28
CA CYS A 144 -2.23 25.68 -7.66
C CYS A 144 -0.87 25.38 -8.27
N PHE A 145 -0.69 25.65 -9.57
CA PHE A 145 0.58 25.49 -10.27
C PHE A 145 1.63 26.47 -9.72
N ASP A 146 1.27 27.74 -9.49
CA ASP A 146 2.18 28.73 -8.90
C ASP A 146 2.60 28.39 -7.46
N LYS A 147 1.68 27.86 -6.63
CA LYS A 147 2.03 27.35 -5.30
C LYS A 147 2.92 26.11 -5.35
N MET A 148 2.70 25.23 -6.34
CA MET A 148 3.52 24.04 -6.56
C MET A 148 4.92 24.45 -7.04
N ILE A 149 5.02 25.31 -8.05
CA ILE A 149 6.27 25.93 -8.53
C ILE A 149 7.01 26.60 -7.37
N LYS A 150 6.30 27.31 -6.49
CA LYS A 150 6.90 27.95 -5.31
C LYS A 150 7.47 26.90 -4.33
N LEU A 151 6.69 25.88 -3.96
CA LEU A 151 7.15 24.75 -3.14
C LEU A 151 8.34 24.00 -3.75
N ILE A 152 8.39 23.87 -5.07
CA ILE A 152 9.47 23.22 -5.84
C ILE A 152 10.69 24.12 -6.01
N SER A 153 10.50 25.43 -6.08
CA SER A 153 11.60 26.39 -6.11
C SER A 153 12.29 26.49 -4.75
N GLU A 154 11.53 26.28 -3.66
CA GLU A 154 12.01 26.32 -2.28
C GLU A 154 12.54 24.96 -1.81
N SER A 155 12.08 23.86 -2.41
CA SER A 155 12.46 22.48 -2.08
C SER A 155 12.97 21.85 -3.38
N ARG A 156 14.28 21.57 -3.51
CA ARG A 156 14.91 21.03 -4.74
C ARG A 156 14.27 19.72 -5.23
N ILE A 157 13.10 19.80 -5.86
CA ILE A 157 12.26 18.69 -6.31
C ILE A 157 12.47 18.51 -7.81
N ASN A 158 12.77 17.28 -8.23
CA ASN A 158 12.86 16.93 -9.65
C ASN A 158 11.48 16.48 -10.15
N PHE A 159 11.01 17.10 -11.22
CA PHE A 159 9.87 16.61 -11.97
C PHE A 159 10.25 15.41 -12.82
N VAL A 160 9.35 14.44 -12.90
CA VAL A 160 9.40 13.39 -13.90
C VAL A 160 8.08 13.43 -14.64
N GLU A 161 8.12 13.95 -15.88
CA GLU A 161 6.99 13.99 -16.82
C GLU A 161 6.59 12.56 -17.28
#